data_AF-A0A9W9Z1F5-F1
#
_entry.id   AF-A0A9W9Z1F5-F1
#
_cell.length_a   1.000
_cell.length_b   1.000
_cell.length_c   1.000
_cell.angle_alpha   90.00
_cell.angle_beta   90.00
_cell.angle_gamma   90.00
#
_symmetry.space_group_name_H-M   'P 1'
#
loop_
_entity.id
_entity.type
_entity.pdbx_description
1 polymer ?
#
loop_
_entity_poly.entity_id
_entity_poly.type
_entity_poly.pdbx_seq_one_letter_code
_entity_poly.pdbx_strand_id
1 'polypeptide(L)'
;MDEADDNKPEQIHIAFTGISSERIVNYVTPSPTLQPETVVVYGTTPDKLNSKATGESFVFGTGGHNFTIHNVKLTGLKPDTRYYYQVGVPDNGTSEVMSFFTKDGDLVFAVYGDMGFTNAVSLNRLIQEVNNGGYDAVIHVGDMAYDMYEKDGTTGDDFVRSIQPIATKVPYMVLPGNHEKKDNFTHYLHRFSNMELGVGQTSGSGTSLWWSLDIGLIHFVGFDSEVYYYYPDKGQIQRQLNWLEVDLIKANQNRDKTPWIVSLAHKAWFMEKTNFSVFGPLLHKYGVDLHLCGHAHNYQRLYPTYNGSVDKPTDNHVYVNPKFKTVIVAGSAGSHEKLSNWTRAPDRLSAKYIYDYGYGHLQAINRTHLYWTWENTHENVRPVMQDYLWIVQEHHGMRDLYEEQNQVPKELDDLKKDIQI
;
A
#
# COMPACT_ATOMS: atom_id res chain seq x y z
N MET A 1 23.39 -33.24 2.56
CA MET A 1 22.73 -31.93 2.47
C MET A 1 22.43 -31.59 3.90
N ASP A 2 23.17 -30.64 4.45
CA ASP A 2 23.06 -30.30 5.86
C ASP A 2 21.71 -29.61 6.08
N GLU A 3 20.94 -30.05 7.08
CA GLU A 3 19.61 -29.52 7.42
C GLU A 3 19.58 -27.98 7.63
N ALA A 4 20.75 -27.35 7.80
CA ALA A 4 20.92 -25.91 7.92
C ALA A 4 20.69 -25.12 6.62
N ASP A 5 20.92 -25.72 5.43
CA ASP A 5 20.65 -25.05 4.14
C ASP A 5 19.14 -25.06 3.82
N ASP A 6 18.39 -26.04 4.34
CA ASP A 6 16.96 -26.23 4.09
C ASP A 6 16.07 -25.24 4.87
N ASN A 7 16.62 -24.48 5.81
CA ASN A 7 15.87 -23.51 6.63
C ASN A 7 16.33 -22.05 6.45
N LYS A 8 17.07 -21.77 5.38
CA LYS A 8 17.53 -20.41 5.07
C LYS A 8 16.35 -19.42 5.01
N PRO A 9 16.44 -18.25 5.67
CA PRO A 9 15.41 -17.22 5.57
C PRO A 9 15.14 -16.77 4.14
N GLU A 10 13.85 -16.64 3.81
CA GLU A 10 13.35 -16.15 2.52
C GLU A 10 12.14 -15.22 2.72
N GLN A 11 11.57 -14.74 1.62
CA GLN A 11 10.40 -13.86 1.60
C GLN A 11 10.60 -12.58 2.43
N ILE A 12 11.85 -12.11 2.48
CA ILE A 12 12.28 -11.03 3.38
C ILE A 12 11.73 -9.70 2.87
N HIS A 13 11.03 -8.97 3.74
CA HIS A 13 10.51 -7.66 3.39
C HIS A 13 10.45 -6.72 4.60
N ILE A 14 10.59 -5.42 4.33
CA ILE A 14 10.59 -4.36 5.33
C ILE A 14 9.31 -3.55 5.19
N ALA A 15 8.78 -3.03 6.29
CA ALA A 15 7.71 -2.04 6.27
C ALA A 15 7.95 -0.87 7.23
N PHE A 16 7.26 0.24 6.96
CA PHE A 16 7.13 1.33 7.91
C PHE A 16 6.25 0.89 9.08
N THR A 17 6.51 1.46 10.26
CA THR A 17 5.61 1.30 11.40
C THR A 17 4.71 2.51 11.62
N GLY A 18 4.95 3.65 10.96
CA GLY A 18 4.35 4.95 11.32
C GLY A 18 5.23 5.80 12.24
N ILE A 19 6.34 5.24 12.74
CA ILE A 19 7.37 5.96 13.49
C ILE A 19 8.65 5.98 12.65
N SER A 20 9.19 7.18 12.38
CA SER A 20 10.31 7.36 11.43
C SER A 20 11.57 6.59 11.83
N SER A 21 11.83 6.46 13.12
CA SER A 21 12.97 5.74 13.72
C SER A 21 12.74 4.23 13.88
N GLU A 22 11.67 3.69 13.28
CA GLU A 22 11.34 2.27 13.37
C GLU A 22 11.15 1.63 12.00
N ARG A 23 11.52 0.36 11.89
CA ARG A 23 11.17 -0.51 10.76
C ARG A 23 10.77 -1.86 11.30
N ILE A 24 9.87 -2.54 10.61
CA ILE A 24 9.59 -3.95 10.89
C ILE A 24 10.15 -4.78 9.74
N VAL A 25 10.95 -5.78 10.09
CA VAL A 25 11.50 -6.77 9.15
C VAL A 25 10.68 -8.04 9.31
N ASN A 26 10.07 -8.49 8.23
CA ASN A 26 9.38 -9.75 8.14
C ASN A 26 10.18 -10.72 7.27
N TYR A 27 10.21 -11.99 7.64
CA TYR A 27 10.80 -13.06 6.85
C TYR A 27 10.17 -14.41 7.19
N VAL A 28 10.40 -15.40 6.34
CA VAL A 28 9.95 -16.78 6.52
C VAL A 28 11.14 -17.72 6.66
N THR A 29 11.04 -18.73 7.53
CA THR A 29 11.92 -19.91 7.46
C THR A 29 11.11 -21.14 7.03
N PRO A 30 11.57 -21.92 6.01
CA PRO A 30 10.79 -23.02 5.43
C PRO A 30 10.43 -24.16 6.38
N SER A 31 11.27 -24.47 7.38
CA SER A 31 10.99 -25.57 8.30
C SER A 31 10.06 -25.13 9.43
N PRO A 32 8.87 -25.76 9.59
CA PRO A 32 7.96 -25.46 10.70
C PRO A 32 8.38 -26.17 11.99
N THR A 33 9.27 -27.16 11.92
CA THR A 33 9.73 -27.95 13.09
C THR A 33 10.95 -27.31 13.75
N LEU A 34 11.79 -26.64 12.97
CA LEU A 34 12.86 -25.81 13.50
C LEU A 34 12.24 -24.53 14.07
N GLN A 35 12.62 -24.20 15.31
CA GLN A 35 12.15 -23.01 16.01
C GLN A 35 13.35 -22.07 16.22
N PRO A 36 13.94 -21.51 15.14
CA PRO A 36 15.05 -20.57 15.26
C PRO A 36 14.63 -19.34 16.05
N GLU A 37 15.62 -18.69 16.67
CA GLU A 37 15.40 -17.38 17.26
C GLU A 37 14.89 -16.39 16.20
N THR A 38 13.80 -15.69 16.49
CA THR A 38 13.31 -14.59 15.66
C THR A 38 14.16 -13.36 15.88
N VAL A 39 15.10 -13.11 14.98
CA VAL A 39 16.19 -12.16 15.18
C VAL A 39 16.58 -11.41 13.91
N VAL A 40 16.96 -10.15 14.11
CA VAL A 40 17.69 -9.34 13.13
C VAL A 40 18.93 -8.78 13.81
N VAL A 41 20.10 -9.01 13.20
CA VAL A 41 21.33 -8.30 13.54
C VAL A 41 21.56 -7.19 12.54
N TYR A 42 21.93 -5.99 13.00
CA TYR A 42 22.03 -4.80 12.16
C TYR A 42 23.12 -3.84 12.64
N GLY A 43 23.55 -2.94 11.76
CA GLY A 43 24.58 -1.94 12.03
C GLY A 43 24.72 -0.94 10.88
N THR A 44 25.61 0.04 11.02
CA THR A 44 25.84 1.06 9.98
C THR A 44 26.99 0.70 9.02
N THR A 45 27.61 -0.46 9.21
CA THR A 45 28.68 -0.99 8.35
C THR A 45 28.41 -2.46 8.02
N PRO A 46 28.68 -2.91 6.77
CA PRO A 46 28.32 -4.26 6.33
C PRO A 46 29.10 -5.39 7.03
N ASP A 47 30.29 -5.10 7.55
CA ASP A 47 31.18 -6.03 8.24
C ASP A 47 30.99 -6.07 9.77
N LYS A 48 30.16 -5.17 10.32
CA LYS A 48 29.93 -5.06 11.78
C LYS A 48 28.46 -4.77 12.10
N LEU A 49 27.69 -5.84 12.23
CA LEU A 49 26.30 -5.82 12.68
C LEU A 49 26.25 -5.88 14.21
N ASN A 50 26.52 -4.75 14.86
CA ASN A 50 26.75 -4.64 16.30
C ASN A 50 25.48 -4.50 17.16
N SER A 51 24.31 -4.41 16.52
CA SER A 51 23.01 -4.31 17.16
C SER A 51 22.20 -5.57 16.88
N LYS A 52 21.39 -5.99 17.85
CA LYS A 52 20.50 -7.16 17.76
C LYS A 52 19.11 -6.76 18.21
N ALA A 53 18.10 -7.12 17.43
CA ALA A 53 16.70 -7.03 17.80
C ALA A 53 16.06 -8.42 17.71
N THR A 54 15.17 -8.72 18.65
CA THR A 54 14.40 -9.96 18.67
C THR A 54 12.93 -9.65 18.43
N GLY A 55 12.16 -10.64 18.01
CA GLY A 55 10.74 -10.47 17.73
C GLY A 55 9.92 -11.71 17.96
N GLU A 56 8.77 -11.77 17.29
CA GLU A 56 7.78 -12.83 17.45
C GLU A 56 7.66 -13.64 16.17
N SER A 57 7.34 -14.92 16.33
CA SER A 57 7.08 -15.82 15.21
C SER A 57 5.90 -16.72 15.44
N PHE A 58 5.32 -17.20 14.35
CA PHE A 58 4.22 -18.16 14.36
C PHE A 58 4.28 -19.03 13.10
N VAL A 59 3.77 -20.26 13.22
CA VAL A 59 3.65 -21.17 12.07
C VAL A 59 2.38 -20.82 11.30
N PHE A 60 2.51 -20.74 9.98
CA PHE A 60 1.40 -20.56 9.06
C PHE A 60 1.55 -21.52 7.87
N GLY A 61 0.43 -21.91 7.29
CA GLY A 61 0.42 -22.84 6.17
C GLY A 61 -0.97 -23.38 5.85
N THR A 62 -1.12 -23.91 4.65
CA THR A 62 -2.34 -24.59 4.18
C THR A 62 -1.96 -25.84 3.40
N GLY A 63 -2.86 -26.82 3.33
CA GLY A 63 -2.61 -28.05 2.53
C GLY A 63 -1.38 -28.88 2.94
N GLY A 64 -0.87 -28.72 4.17
CA GLY A 64 0.35 -29.40 4.65
C GLY A 64 1.66 -28.69 4.29
N HIS A 65 1.60 -27.60 3.53
CA HIS A 65 2.72 -26.69 3.29
C HIS A 65 2.77 -25.64 4.41
N ASN A 66 3.63 -25.88 5.41
CA ASN A 66 3.75 -25.05 6.60
C ASN A 66 5.15 -24.44 6.70
N PHE A 67 5.22 -23.20 7.17
CA PHE A 67 6.45 -22.44 7.37
C PHE A 67 6.30 -21.52 8.57
N THR A 68 7.42 -20.99 9.08
CA THR A 68 7.41 -20.06 10.22
C THR A 68 7.57 -18.64 9.72
N ILE A 69 6.63 -17.75 10.08
CA ILE A 69 6.70 -16.32 9.82
C ILE A 69 7.34 -15.63 11.02
N HIS A 70 8.28 -14.73 10.76
CA HIS A 70 9.02 -13.98 11.76
C HIS A 70 8.81 -12.48 11.58
N ASN A 71 8.57 -11.76 12.67
CA ASN A 71 8.39 -10.31 12.69
C ASN A 71 9.33 -9.69 13.72
N VAL A 72 10.25 -8.82 13.27
CA VAL A 72 11.22 -8.15 14.15
C VAL A 72 11.15 -6.65 13.98
N LYS A 73 10.82 -5.93 15.05
CA LYS A 73 10.77 -4.46 15.08
C LYS A 73 12.16 -3.91 15.43
N LEU A 74 12.74 -3.14 14.51
CA LEU A 74 13.93 -2.33 14.73
C LEU A 74 13.51 -0.96 15.23
N THR A 75 14.16 -0.45 16.27
CA THR A 75 13.84 0.83 16.90
C THR A 75 15.09 1.69 17.06
N GLY A 76 14.91 2.99 17.30
CA GLY A 76 16.03 3.91 17.51
C GLY A 76 16.90 4.13 16.26
N LEU A 77 16.35 3.87 15.07
CA LEU A 77 17.03 4.12 13.81
C LEU A 77 17.19 5.63 13.61
N LYS A 78 18.39 6.04 13.20
CA LYS A 78 18.68 7.45 12.89
C LYS A 78 18.11 7.80 11.51
N PRO A 79 17.62 9.03 11.31
CA PRO A 79 17.27 9.52 9.97
C PRO A 79 18.51 9.57 9.07
N ASP A 80 18.29 9.56 7.75
CA ASP A 80 19.30 9.65 6.69
C ASP A 80 20.50 8.74 6.88
N THR A 81 20.24 7.51 7.35
CA THR A 81 21.28 6.55 7.72
C THR A 81 21.10 5.25 6.95
N ARG A 82 22.21 4.73 6.41
CA ARG A 82 22.23 3.38 5.84
C ARG A 82 22.42 2.36 6.94
N TYR A 83 21.50 1.41 7.01
CA TYR A 83 21.58 0.26 7.89
C TYR A 83 21.79 -1.00 7.06
N TYR A 84 22.78 -1.79 7.46
CA TYR A 84 23.01 -3.14 6.99
C TYR A 84 22.37 -4.10 8.00
N TYR A 85 21.78 -5.18 7.51
CA TYR A 85 21.11 -6.14 8.37
C TYR A 85 21.17 -7.57 7.81
N GLN A 86 21.03 -8.54 8.70
CA GLN A 86 20.95 -9.96 8.41
C GLN A 86 19.89 -10.59 9.31
N VAL A 87 19.14 -11.56 8.79
CA VAL A 87 18.08 -12.27 9.52
C VAL A 87 18.44 -13.75 9.69
N GLY A 88 17.81 -14.40 10.66
CA GLY A 88 18.06 -15.80 11.01
C GLY A 88 19.27 -15.99 11.93
N VAL A 89 19.61 -17.25 12.20
CA VAL A 89 20.70 -17.65 13.11
C VAL A 89 21.63 -18.65 12.42
N PRO A 90 22.96 -18.62 12.68
CA PRO A 90 23.92 -19.49 11.99
C PRO A 90 23.56 -20.98 11.99
N ASP A 91 23.05 -21.49 13.12
CA ASP A 91 22.74 -22.91 13.28
C ASP A 91 21.50 -23.36 12.48
N ASN A 92 20.62 -22.43 12.07
CA ASN A 92 19.36 -22.72 11.38
C ASN A 92 19.20 -21.92 10.06
N GLY A 93 20.31 -21.42 9.51
CA GLY A 93 20.34 -20.62 8.28
C GLY A 93 20.29 -19.11 8.52
N THR A 94 21.09 -18.36 7.73
CA THR A 94 21.09 -16.89 7.72
C THR A 94 20.87 -16.35 6.32
N SER A 95 20.27 -15.16 6.20
CA SER A 95 20.26 -14.43 4.94
C SER A 95 21.65 -13.92 4.59
N GLU A 96 21.84 -13.45 3.36
CA GLU A 96 22.92 -12.50 3.05
C GLU A 96 22.77 -11.19 3.85
N VAL A 97 23.85 -10.40 3.90
CA VAL A 97 23.80 -9.04 4.44
C VAL A 97 23.13 -8.13 3.41
N MET A 98 21.97 -7.59 3.79
CA MET A 98 21.19 -6.64 3.00
C MET A 98 21.35 -5.22 3.56
N SER A 99 20.77 -4.22 2.90
CA SER A 99 20.74 -2.87 3.45
C SER A 99 19.52 -2.07 3.01
N PHE A 100 19.06 -1.18 3.89
CA PHE A 100 18.05 -0.16 3.60
C PHE A 100 18.54 1.22 4.05
N PHE A 101 17.86 2.28 3.61
CA PHE A 101 18.17 3.66 3.96
C PHE A 101 16.97 4.33 4.64
N THR A 102 17.20 4.98 5.78
CA THR A 102 16.16 5.67 6.57
C THR A 102 16.00 7.12 6.14
N LYS A 103 15.71 7.36 4.85
CA LYS A 103 15.56 8.71 4.30
C LYS A 103 14.57 9.56 5.10
N ASP A 104 14.97 10.79 5.40
CA ASP A 104 14.13 11.80 6.05
C ASP A 104 13.80 12.93 5.07
N GLY A 105 12.50 13.15 4.82
CA GLY A 105 12.03 14.10 3.82
C GLY A 105 12.26 13.68 2.36
N ASP A 106 11.57 14.38 1.45
CA ASP A 106 11.66 14.21 -0.01
C ASP A 106 11.56 12.76 -0.51
N LEU A 107 10.57 12.02 -0.01
CA LEU A 107 10.35 10.63 -0.40
C LEU A 107 9.64 10.51 -1.75
N VAL A 108 10.12 9.60 -2.59
CA VAL A 108 9.46 9.15 -3.81
C VAL A 108 8.86 7.77 -3.56
N PHE A 109 7.57 7.61 -3.83
CA PHE A 109 6.85 6.35 -3.69
C PHE A 109 6.58 5.74 -5.05
N ALA A 110 6.99 4.50 -5.28
CA ALA A 110 6.46 3.70 -6.39
C ALA A 110 5.07 3.21 -6.01
N VAL A 111 4.07 3.43 -6.87
CA VAL A 111 2.67 3.11 -6.60
C VAL A 111 2.08 2.30 -7.75
N TYR A 112 1.48 1.16 -7.42
CA TYR A 112 0.78 0.30 -8.36
C TYR A 112 -0.18 -0.65 -7.65
N GLY A 113 -1.14 -1.21 -8.36
CA GLY A 113 -1.88 -2.41 -7.97
C GLY A 113 -1.61 -3.56 -8.95
N ASP A 114 -2.20 -4.72 -8.68
CA ASP A 114 -2.45 -5.73 -9.71
C ASP A 114 -1.15 -6.32 -10.28
N MET A 115 -0.14 -6.47 -9.43
CA MET A 115 1.07 -7.21 -9.76
C MET A 115 0.97 -8.65 -9.25
N GLY A 116 0.81 -9.58 -10.18
CA GLY A 116 0.87 -11.01 -9.90
C GLY A 116 2.30 -11.56 -9.97
N PHE A 117 2.45 -12.89 -9.79
CA PHE A 117 3.72 -13.57 -10.07
C PHE A 117 3.90 -13.88 -11.57
N THR A 118 2.82 -14.34 -12.22
CA THR A 118 2.82 -14.61 -13.66
C THR A 118 2.54 -13.32 -14.42
N ASN A 119 3.32 -13.05 -15.48
CA ASN A 119 3.22 -11.83 -16.29
C ASN A 119 3.38 -10.53 -15.46
N ALA A 120 4.29 -10.57 -14.48
CA ALA A 120 4.72 -9.41 -13.68
C ALA A 120 5.58 -8.44 -14.51
N VAL A 121 5.00 -7.81 -15.53
CA VAL A 121 5.72 -7.03 -16.55
C VAL A 121 6.58 -5.92 -15.94
N SER A 122 6.06 -5.21 -14.94
CA SER A 122 6.75 -4.10 -14.29
C SER A 122 7.83 -4.54 -13.29
N LEU A 123 7.91 -5.81 -12.89
CA LEU A 123 8.78 -6.28 -11.79
C LEU A 123 10.27 -6.01 -12.07
N ASN A 124 10.77 -6.40 -13.25
CA ASN A 124 12.19 -6.22 -13.58
C ASN A 124 12.59 -4.74 -13.57
N ARG A 125 11.68 -3.87 -14.01
CA ARG A 125 11.89 -2.43 -14.06
C ARG A 125 11.92 -1.84 -12.64
N LEU A 126 10.96 -2.21 -11.79
CA LEU A 126 10.96 -1.85 -10.36
C LEU A 126 12.27 -2.26 -9.68
N ILE A 127 12.75 -3.49 -9.90
CA ILE A 127 14.04 -3.98 -9.37
C ILE A 127 15.21 -3.13 -9.86
N GLN A 128 15.26 -2.79 -11.15
CA GLN A 128 16.33 -1.95 -11.69
C GLN A 128 16.29 -0.55 -11.09
N GLU A 129 15.10 0.04 -10.96
CA GLU A 129 14.94 1.40 -10.45
C GLU A 129 15.30 1.53 -8.98
N VAL A 130 14.85 0.62 -8.10
CA VAL A 130 15.23 0.66 -6.67
C VAL A 130 16.74 0.49 -6.48
N ASN A 131 17.39 -0.31 -7.33
CA ASN A 131 18.85 -0.47 -7.30
C ASN A 131 19.61 0.81 -7.68
N ASN A 132 18.97 1.69 -8.46
CA ASN A 132 19.50 3.00 -8.83
C ASN A 132 19.02 4.11 -7.89
N GLY A 133 18.25 3.79 -6.85
CA GLY A 133 17.70 4.76 -5.89
C GLY A 133 16.56 5.63 -6.47
N GLY A 134 15.78 5.11 -7.43
CA GLY A 134 14.69 5.89 -8.04
C GLY A 134 13.43 6.06 -7.19
N TYR A 135 13.25 5.22 -6.15
CA TYR A 135 12.19 5.38 -5.16
C TYR A 135 12.62 4.88 -3.78
N ASP A 136 11.91 5.38 -2.76
CA ASP A 136 12.24 5.20 -1.34
C ASP A 136 11.27 4.25 -0.61
N ALA A 137 10.12 3.97 -1.21
CA ALA A 137 9.12 3.02 -0.71
C ALA A 137 8.17 2.57 -1.83
N VAL A 138 7.47 1.45 -1.60
CA VAL A 138 6.40 0.95 -2.46
C VAL A 138 5.05 1.03 -1.76
N ILE A 139 4.03 1.48 -2.48
CA ILE A 139 2.63 1.35 -2.10
C ILE A 139 1.94 0.42 -3.11
N HIS A 140 1.63 -0.81 -2.70
CA HIS A 140 0.93 -1.80 -3.52
C HIS A 140 -0.56 -1.86 -3.12
N VAL A 141 -1.44 -1.35 -3.98
CA VAL A 141 -2.88 -1.18 -3.71
C VAL A 141 -3.73 -2.39 -4.12
N GLY A 142 -3.37 -3.58 -3.62
CA GLY A 142 -4.17 -4.81 -3.74
C GLY A 142 -3.97 -5.64 -5.00
N ASP A 143 -4.56 -6.84 -4.98
CA ASP A 143 -4.46 -7.92 -5.97
C ASP A 143 -3.02 -8.38 -6.18
N MET A 144 -2.47 -8.95 -5.11
CA MET A 144 -1.11 -9.45 -5.03
C MET A 144 -1.08 -10.95 -5.29
N ALA A 145 -0.08 -11.42 -6.03
CA ALA A 145 0.06 -12.81 -6.48
C ALA A 145 -1.05 -13.32 -7.41
N TYR A 146 -2.28 -12.81 -7.25
CA TYR A 146 -3.55 -13.32 -7.72
C TYR A 146 -3.84 -14.68 -7.09
N ASP A 147 -4.50 -14.63 -5.93
CA ASP A 147 -4.92 -15.78 -5.13
C ASP A 147 -3.75 -16.51 -4.44
N MET A 148 -3.17 -15.86 -3.42
CA MET A 148 -2.05 -16.38 -2.63
C MET A 148 -2.26 -17.77 -2.03
N TYR A 149 -3.52 -18.20 -1.87
CA TYR A 149 -3.90 -19.49 -1.31
C TYR A 149 -3.76 -20.66 -2.30
N GLU A 150 -3.66 -20.37 -3.60
CA GLU A 150 -3.59 -21.42 -4.61
C GLU A 150 -2.34 -22.28 -4.44
N LYS A 151 -2.46 -23.55 -4.88
CA LYS A 151 -1.40 -24.57 -4.78
C LYS A 151 -0.88 -24.68 -3.35
N ASP A 152 -1.82 -24.80 -2.40
CA ASP A 152 -1.53 -24.93 -0.97
C ASP A 152 -0.64 -23.80 -0.43
N GLY A 153 -0.86 -22.58 -0.93
CA GLY A 153 -0.12 -21.39 -0.50
C GLY A 153 1.17 -21.09 -1.28
N THR A 154 1.66 -22.01 -2.12
CA THR A 154 2.94 -21.82 -2.84
C THR A 154 2.91 -20.69 -3.86
N THR A 155 1.74 -20.34 -4.40
CA THR A 155 1.56 -19.13 -5.24
C THR A 155 1.92 -17.86 -4.48
N GLY A 156 1.54 -17.79 -3.20
CA GLY A 156 1.94 -16.70 -2.31
C GLY A 156 3.45 -16.68 -2.05
N ASP A 157 4.09 -17.84 -1.88
CA ASP A 157 5.55 -17.88 -1.69
C ASP A 157 6.30 -17.39 -2.92
N ASP A 158 5.91 -17.85 -4.10
CA ASP A 158 6.50 -17.44 -5.38
C ASP A 158 6.42 -15.93 -5.56
N PHE A 159 5.27 -15.33 -5.23
CA PHE A 159 5.08 -13.89 -5.29
C PHE A 159 5.95 -13.15 -4.27
N VAL A 160 5.94 -13.51 -2.99
CA VAL A 160 6.72 -12.78 -1.97
C VAL A 160 8.22 -12.94 -2.21
N ARG A 161 8.69 -14.12 -2.66
CA ARG A 161 10.07 -14.33 -3.12
C ARG A 161 10.41 -13.42 -4.31
N SER A 162 9.48 -13.21 -5.24
CA SER A 162 9.71 -12.35 -6.42
C SER A 162 9.91 -10.87 -6.09
N ILE A 163 9.26 -10.36 -5.03
CA ILE A 163 9.40 -8.96 -4.60
C ILE A 163 10.55 -8.73 -3.62
N GLN A 164 11.12 -9.78 -3.02
CA GLN A 164 12.25 -9.68 -2.07
C GLN A 164 13.41 -8.78 -2.56
N PRO A 165 13.82 -8.80 -3.85
CA PRO A 165 14.88 -7.91 -4.35
C PRO A 165 14.55 -6.40 -4.23
N ILE A 166 13.27 -6.05 -4.13
CA ILE A 166 12.78 -4.69 -3.86
C ILE A 166 12.57 -4.51 -2.35
N ALA A 167 11.82 -5.42 -1.74
CA ALA A 167 11.27 -5.27 -0.39
C ALA A 167 12.32 -5.36 0.74
N THR A 168 13.53 -5.83 0.41
CA THR A 168 14.70 -5.81 1.32
C THR A 168 15.43 -4.46 1.34
N LYS A 169 15.18 -3.58 0.35
CA LYS A 169 15.87 -2.30 0.18
C LYS A 169 15.05 -1.12 0.64
N VAL A 170 13.74 -1.20 0.44
CA VAL A 170 12.78 -0.14 0.76
C VAL A 170 11.52 -0.72 1.41
N PRO A 171 10.83 0.04 2.27
CA PRO A 171 9.55 -0.38 2.82
C PRO A 171 8.51 -0.71 1.74
N TYR A 172 7.84 -1.85 1.89
CA TYR A 172 6.82 -2.36 0.97
C TYR A 172 5.48 -2.40 1.69
N MET A 173 4.64 -1.39 1.42
CA MET A 173 3.33 -1.21 2.07
C MET A 173 2.23 -1.77 1.18
N VAL A 174 1.26 -2.46 1.79
CA VAL A 174 0.22 -3.21 1.06
C VAL A 174 -1.19 -2.92 1.60
N LEU A 175 -2.17 -3.04 0.71
CA LEU A 175 -3.58 -3.17 1.04
C LEU A 175 -4.15 -4.41 0.34
N PRO A 176 -5.25 -4.99 0.83
CA PRO A 176 -5.90 -6.12 0.15
C PRO A 176 -6.74 -5.66 -1.05
N GLY A 177 -6.82 -6.52 -2.06
CA GLY A 177 -7.79 -6.49 -3.15
C GLY A 177 -8.71 -7.72 -3.12
N ASN A 178 -9.48 -7.92 -4.19
CA ASN A 178 -10.45 -9.02 -4.23
C ASN A 178 -9.84 -10.41 -4.36
N HIS A 179 -8.60 -10.52 -4.85
CA HIS A 179 -7.88 -11.80 -4.89
C HIS A 179 -7.31 -12.19 -3.52
N GLU A 180 -7.28 -11.28 -2.54
CA GLU A 180 -6.85 -11.63 -1.18
C GLU A 180 -7.98 -12.20 -0.33
N LYS A 181 -9.25 -12.05 -0.70
CA LYS A 181 -10.44 -12.30 0.16
C LYS A 181 -10.58 -13.70 0.76
N LYS A 182 -9.92 -14.71 0.19
CA LYS A 182 -10.14 -16.12 0.55
C LYS A 182 -9.92 -16.34 2.05
N ASP A 183 -10.86 -17.07 2.66
CA ASP A 183 -10.85 -17.43 4.08
C ASP A 183 -10.58 -16.22 4.99
N ASN A 184 -11.32 -15.13 4.77
CA ASN A 184 -11.19 -13.86 5.49
C ASN A 184 -9.79 -13.26 5.40
N PHE A 185 -9.25 -13.18 4.18
CA PHE A 185 -7.93 -12.61 3.91
C PHE A 185 -6.77 -13.34 4.59
N THR A 186 -6.95 -14.61 4.98
CA THR A 186 -6.00 -15.33 5.84
C THR A 186 -4.57 -15.32 5.28
N HIS A 187 -4.36 -15.67 4.00
CA HIS A 187 -3.00 -15.64 3.42
C HIS A 187 -2.39 -14.24 3.42
N TYR A 188 -3.17 -13.20 3.09
CA TYR A 188 -2.72 -11.81 3.14
C TYR A 188 -2.34 -11.38 4.57
N LEU A 189 -3.24 -11.60 5.53
CA LEU A 189 -3.07 -11.19 6.92
C LEU A 189 -1.81 -11.79 7.55
N HIS A 190 -1.51 -13.06 7.27
CA HIS A 190 -0.35 -13.73 7.86
C HIS A 190 0.95 -13.34 7.14
N ARG A 191 0.98 -13.35 5.80
CA ARG A 191 2.18 -13.00 5.01
C ARG A 191 2.60 -11.54 5.18
N PHE A 192 1.63 -10.64 5.38
CA PHE A 192 1.85 -9.22 5.64
C PHE A 192 1.40 -8.81 7.06
N SER A 193 1.65 -9.70 8.04
CA SER A 193 1.40 -9.45 9.48
C SER A 193 2.22 -8.28 10.03
N ASN A 194 3.28 -7.91 9.33
CA ASN A 194 4.06 -6.71 9.62
C ASN A 194 3.26 -5.41 9.46
N MET A 195 2.20 -5.38 8.62
CA MET A 195 1.29 -4.24 8.56
C MET A 195 0.55 -4.07 9.89
N GLU A 196 -0.11 -5.12 10.39
CA GLU A 196 -0.79 -5.11 11.70
C GLU A 196 0.15 -4.69 12.83
N LEU A 197 1.33 -5.32 12.93
CA LEU A 197 2.33 -5.07 13.98
C LEU A 197 3.05 -3.71 13.84
N GLY A 198 2.95 -3.08 12.67
CA GLY A 198 3.51 -1.77 12.34
C GLY A 198 2.43 -0.70 12.26
N VAL A 199 2.09 -0.29 11.04
CA VAL A 199 1.11 0.77 10.77
C VAL A 199 -0.27 0.47 11.37
N GLY A 200 -0.67 -0.80 11.49
CA GLY A 200 -1.90 -1.23 12.13
C GLY A 200 -1.98 -0.77 13.59
N GLN A 201 -0.90 -0.99 14.35
CA GLN A 201 -0.78 -0.53 15.74
C GLN A 201 -0.72 0.99 15.85
N THR A 202 0.14 1.66 15.08
CA THR A 202 0.36 3.12 15.23
C THR A 202 -0.80 3.97 14.73
N SER A 203 -1.53 3.51 13.71
CA SER A 203 -2.78 4.12 13.26
C SER A 203 -3.98 3.80 14.16
N GLY A 204 -3.84 2.83 15.06
CA GLY A 204 -4.91 2.38 15.94
C GLY A 204 -6.01 1.57 15.25
N SER A 205 -5.74 1.04 14.04
CA SER A 205 -6.65 0.13 13.33
C SER A 205 -6.55 -1.30 13.85
N GLY A 206 -5.38 -1.71 14.31
CA GLY A 206 -5.10 -3.06 14.84
C GLY A 206 -5.24 -4.16 13.79
N THR A 207 -5.03 -3.86 12.51
CA THR A 207 -5.17 -4.84 11.41
C THR A 207 -4.27 -4.49 10.23
N SER A 208 -4.06 -5.45 9.33
CA SER A 208 -3.43 -5.23 8.02
C SER A 208 -4.42 -4.79 6.93
N LEU A 209 -5.74 -4.84 7.18
CA LEU A 209 -6.77 -4.57 6.15
C LEU A 209 -6.95 -3.07 5.86
N TRP A 210 -6.80 -2.23 6.87
CA TRP A 210 -6.85 -0.77 6.77
C TRP A 210 -5.90 -0.17 7.80
N TRP A 211 -5.22 0.91 7.42
CA TRP A 211 -4.19 1.54 8.24
C TRP A 211 -3.86 2.93 7.68
N SER A 212 -3.21 3.77 8.48
CA SER A 212 -2.71 5.07 8.04
C SER A 212 -1.23 5.25 8.35
N LEU A 213 -0.58 6.15 7.63
CA LEU A 213 0.86 6.41 7.72
C LEU A 213 1.14 7.88 7.43
N ASP A 214 1.65 8.60 8.44
CA ASP A 214 2.31 9.89 8.24
C ASP A 214 3.78 9.66 7.83
N ILE A 215 4.15 10.07 6.62
CA ILE A 215 5.52 9.95 6.14
C ILE A 215 5.89 11.14 5.23
N GLY A 216 6.95 11.86 5.61
CA GLY A 216 7.29 13.13 4.97
C GLY A 216 6.13 14.13 5.07
N LEU A 217 5.64 14.60 3.91
CA LEU A 217 4.54 15.56 3.82
C LEU A 217 3.18 14.92 3.51
N ILE A 218 3.10 13.59 3.50
CA ILE A 218 1.90 12.85 3.11
C ILE A 218 1.37 12.07 4.30
N HIS A 219 0.08 12.23 4.56
CA HIS A 219 -0.74 11.31 5.33
C HIS A 219 -1.41 10.34 4.34
N PHE A 220 -0.96 9.09 4.34
CA PHE A 220 -1.64 8.01 3.62
C PHE A 220 -2.72 7.41 4.52
N VAL A 221 -3.90 7.19 3.95
CA VAL A 221 -5.01 6.49 4.63
C VAL A 221 -5.56 5.40 3.72
N GLY A 222 -5.28 4.15 4.10
CA GLY A 222 -5.70 2.95 3.38
C GLY A 222 -6.94 2.32 3.99
N PHE A 223 -7.88 1.88 3.15
CA PHE A 223 -9.06 1.13 3.57
C PHE A 223 -9.35 -0.05 2.63
N ASP A 224 -9.97 -1.09 3.18
CA ASP A 224 -10.39 -2.27 2.44
C ASP A 224 -11.71 -1.99 1.70
N SER A 225 -11.66 -2.03 0.37
CA SER A 225 -12.83 -1.86 -0.51
C SER A 225 -13.69 -3.13 -0.64
N GLU A 226 -13.19 -4.29 -0.19
CA GLU A 226 -13.78 -5.60 -0.45
C GLU A 226 -14.71 -6.08 0.68
N VAL A 227 -14.53 -5.57 1.91
CA VAL A 227 -15.39 -5.90 3.07
C VAL A 227 -16.87 -5.66 2.82
N TYR A 228 -17.27 -4.80 1.88
CA TYR A 228 -18.69 -4.49 1.64
C TYR A 228 -19.43 -5.56 0.85
N TYR A 229 -18.72 -6.31 0.01
CA TYR A 229 -19.35 -7.24 -0.91
C TYR A 229 -19.04 -8.69 -0.56
N TYR A 230 -17.79 -8.98 -0.19
CA TYR A 230 -17.37 -10.35 0.07
C TYR A 230 -17.62 -10.77 1.52
N TYR A 231 -17.79 -9.82 2.44
CA TYR A 231 -17.97 -10.12 3.87
C TYR A 231 -19.13 -9.34 4.50
N PRO A 232 -20.29 -9.97 4.77
CA PRO A 232 -21.40 -9.30 5.43
C PRO A 232 -21.20 -9.15 6.96
N ASP A 233 -19.96 -9.08 7.49
CA ASP A 233 -19.74 -8.65 8.88
C ASP A 233 -19.98 -7.15 8.97
N LYS A 234 -21.23 -6.78 9.26
CA LYS A 234 -21.64 -5.40 9.52
C LYS A 234 -20.78 -4.73 10.59
N GLY A 235 -20.28 -5.50 11.57
CA GLY A 235 -19.37 -5.01 12.59
C GLY A 235 -18.02 -4.58 12.02
N GLN A 236 -17.46 -5.33 11.05
CA GLN A 236 -16.20 -4.99 10.40
C GLN A 236 -16.31 -3.71 9.58
N ILE A 237 -17.39 -3.59 8.80
CA ILE A 237 -17.70 -2.37 8.05
C ILE A 237 -17.78 -1.16 8.98
N GLN A 238 -18.51 -1.29 10.10
CA GLN A 238 -18.66 -0.19 11.06
C GLN A 238 -17.34 0.15 11.76
N ARG A 239 -16.53 -0.85 12.13
CA ARG A 239 -15.20 -0.65 12.73
C ARG A 239 -14.29 0.14 11.78
N GLN A 240 -14.24 -0.25 10.51
CA GLN A 240 -13.45 0.46 9.50
C GLN A 240 -13.93 1.90 9.31
N LEU A 241 -15.23 2.14 9.16
CA LEU A 241 -15.77 3.50 8.96
C LEU A 241 -15.52 4.42 10.17
N ASN A 242 -15.73 3.90 11.39
CA ASN A 242 -15.45 4.65 12.61
C ASN A 242 -13.97 5.00 12.72
N TRP A 243 -13.10 4.02 12.44
CA TRP A 243 -11.66 4.24 12.44
C TRP A 243 -11.26 5.28 11.39
N LEU A 244 -11.77 5.16 10.16
CA LEU A 244 -11.46 6.07 9.05
C LEU A 244 -11.84 7.51 9.36
N GLU A 245 -13.03 7.75 9.94
CA GLU A 245 -13.42 9.11 10.32
C GLU A 245 -12.52 9.67 11.43
N VAL A 246 -12.17 8.86 12.44
CA VAL A 246 -11.25 9.28 13.52
C VAL A 246 -9.86 9.59 12.97
N ASP A 247 -9.36 8.79 12.05
CA ASP A 247 -8.07 8.97 11.40
C ASP A 247 -8.03 10.26 10.56
N LEU A 248 -9.06 10.48 9.73
CA LEU A 248 -9.18 11.71 8.91
C LEU A 248 -9.31 12.99 9.75
N ILE A 249 -9.94 12.91 10.93
CA ILE A 249 -9.96 14.04 11.89
C ILE A 249 -8.53 14.34 12.37
N LYS A 250 -7.76 13.32 12.77
CA LYS A 250 -6.37 13.49 13.21
C LYS A 250 -5.49 14.04 12.10
N ALA A 251 -5.64 13.51 10.88
CA ALA A 251 -4.92 13.98 9.71
C ALA A 251 -5.20 15.47 9.42
N ASN A 252 -6.46 15.90 9.52
CA ASN A 252 -6.80 17.32 9.37
C ASN A 252 -6.19 18.20 10.47
N GLN A 253 -6.10 17.70 11.70
CA GLN A 253 -5.41 18.39 12.79
C GLN A 253 -3.88 18.46 12.58
N ASN A 254 -3.31 17.61 11.71
CA ASN A 254 -1.88 17.50 11.47
C ASN A 254 -1.42 18.07 10.10
N ARG A 255 -2.27 18.80 9.38
CA ARG A 255 -1.95 19.40 8.06
C ARG A 255 -0.74 20.35 8.08
N ASP A 256 -0.32 20.82 9.25
CA ASP A 256 0.92 21.59 9.43
C ASP A 256 2.19 20.75 9.24
N LYS A 257 2.13 19.43 9.46
CA LYS A 257 3.25 18.50 9.23
C LYS A 257 3.04 17.66 7.99
N THR A 258 1.86 17.07 7.84
CA THR A 258 1.46 16.25 6.68
C THR A 258 0.32 16.95 5.93
N PRO A 259 0.64 17.97 5.12
CA PRO A 259 -0.37 18.76 4.43
C PRO A 259 -1.19 17.93 3.43
N TRP A 260 -0.64 16.88 2.83
CA TRP A 260 -1.35 16.09 1.83
C TRP A 260 -2.07 14.90 2.45
N ILE A 261 -3.35 14.72 2.15
CA ILE A 261 -4.06 13.47 2.45
C ILE A 261 -4.27 12.68 1.16
N VAL A 262 -3.67 11.50 1.12
CA VAL A 262 -3.76 10.55 0.00
C VAL A 262 -4.48 9.30 0.47
N SER A 263 -5.66 9.05 -0.09
CA SER A 263 -6.43 7.84 0.21
C SER A 263 -6.03 6.68 -0.70
N LEU A 264 -5.99 5.48 -0.15
CA LEU A 264 -5.62 4.25 -0.84
C LEU A 264 -6.75 3.23 -0.68
N ALA A 265 -7.15 2.57 -1.76
CA ALA A 265 -7.99 1.38 -1.73
C ALA A 265 -7.76 0.60 -3.02
N HIS A 266 -8.09 -0.69 -3.03
CA HIS A 266 -7.93 -1.47 -4.25
C HIS A 266 -8.87 -1.00 -5.36
N LYS A 267 -10.12 -0.66 -5.02
CA LYS A 267 -11.13 -0.14 -5.96
C LYS A 267 -11.42 1.35 -5.79
N ALA A 268 -12.11 1.92 -6.79
CA ALA A 268 -12.75 3.24 -6.73
C ALA A 268 -14.27 3.14 -7.00
N TRP A 269 -14.99 4.25 -6.80
CA TRP A 269 -16.47 4.29 -6.81
C TRP A 269 -17.16 3.91 -8.11
N PHE A 270 -16.46 3.93 -9.24
CA PHE A 270 -17.01 3.56 -10.54
C PHE A 270 -16.73 2.10 -10.92
N MET A 271 -16.12 1.34 -10.01
CA MET A 271 -15.81 -0.08 -10.19
C MET A 271 -16.91 -0.93 -9.54
N GLU A 272 -17.10 -2.12 -10.08
CA GLU A 272 -18.16 -3.02 -9.67
C GLU A 272 -17.96 -3.56 -8.26
N LYS A 273 -19.08 -3.97 -7.63
CA LYS A 273 -19.07 -4.72 -6.37
C LYS A 273 -18.38 -4.00 -5.20
N THR A 274 -18.31 -2.66 -5.22
CA THR A 274 -17.97 -1.87 -4.03
C THR A 274 -18.98 -0.76 -3.81
N ASN A 275 -19.53 -0.66 -2.60
CA ASN A 275 -20.41 0.46 -2.25
C ASN A 275 -19.59 1.64 -1.70
N PHE A 276 -19.29 2.60 -2.57
CA PHE A 276 -18.56 3.81 -2.22
C PHE A 276 -19.42 4.93 -1.61
N SER A 277 -20.73 4.74 -1.44
CA SER A 277 -21.65 5.78 -0.94
C SER A 277 -21.29 6.29 0.46
N VAL A 278 -20.59 5.47 1.25
CA VAL A 278 -20.14 5.81 2.61
C VAL A 278 -18.76 6.46 2.65
N PHE A 279 -17.86 6.06 1.74
CA PHE A 279 -16.50 6.60 1.68
C PHE A 279 -16.42 7.95 0.98
N GLY A 280 -17.15 8.09 -0.13
CA GLY A 280 -17.14 9.31 -0.94
C GLY A 280 -17.35 10.58 -0.10
N PRO A 281 -18.44 10.66 0.69
CA PRO A 281 -18.73 11.81 1.54
C PRO A 281 -17.67 12.07 2.61
N LEU A 282 -17.16 11.02 3.29
CA LEU A 282 -16.11 11.18 4.30
C LEU A 282 -14.83 11.75 3.68
N LEU A 283 -14.36 11.14 2.59
CA LEU A 283 -13.14 11.56 1.90
C LEU A 283 -13.28 12.99 1.34
N HIS A 284 -14.48 13.38 0.89
CA HIS A 284 -14.74 14.75 0.46
C HIS A 284 -14.73 15.75 1.63
N LYS A 285 -15.53 15.49 2.68
CA LYS A 285 -15.64 16.31 3.89
C LYS A 285 -14.28 16.64 4.50
N TYR A 286 -13.41 15.64 4.61
CA TYR A 286 -12.09 15.77 5.22
C TYR A 286 -10.98 16.22 4.25
N GLY A 287 -11.36 16.66 3.04
CA GLY A 287 -10.44 17.31 2.11
C GLY A 287 -9.36 16.40 1.55
N VAL A 288 -9.66 15.13 1.29
CA VAL A 288 -8.72 14.23 0.61
C VAL A 288 -8.33 14.83 -0.75
N ASP A 289 -7.04 14.82 -1.06
CA ASP A 289 -6.48 15.48 -2.24
C ASP A 289 -6.41 14.51 -3.43
N LEU A 290 -5.96 13.29 -3.15
CA LEU A 290 -5.73 12.25 -4.15
C LEU A 290 -6.25 10.89 -3.64
N HIS A 291 -6.78 10.10 -4.56
CA HIS A 291 -7.13 8.71 -4.33
C HIS A 291 -6.38 7.83 -5.34
N LEU A 292 -5.64 6.84 -4.83
CA LEU A 292 -4.88 5.89 -5.63
C LEU A 292 -5.51 4.51 -5.49
N CYS A 293 -5.71 3.83 -6.61
CA CYS A 293 -6.31 2.50 -6.66
C CYS A 293 -5.76 1.63 -7.81
N GLY A 294 -6.14 0.35 -7.77
CA GLY A 294 -5.80 -0.68 -8.77
C GLY A 294 -7.07 -1.22 -9.44
N HIS A 295 -7.20 -2.56 -9.49
CA HIS A 295 -8.33 -3.36 -9.99
C HIS A 295 -8.58 -3.30 -11.49
N ALA A 296 -8.64 -2.08 -12.04
CA ALA A 296 -8.67 -1.88 -13.48
C ALA A 296 -7.27 -2.08 -14.05
N HIS A 297 -7.07 -3.13 -14.86
CA HIS A 297 -5.78 -3.44 -15.49
C HIS A 297 -5.43 -2.50 -16.66
N ASN A 298 -5.32 -1.22 -16.35
CA ASN A 298 -4.93 -0.11 -17.22
C ASN A 298 -4.47 1.08 -16.34
N TYR A 299 -4.12 2.20 -16.96
CA TYR A 299 -3.88 3.45 -16.28
C TYR A 299 -4.99 4.46 -16.60
N GLN A 300 -5.53 5.10 -15.55
CA GLN A 300 -6.52 6.16 -15.70
C GLN A 300 -6.20 7.31 -14.75
N ARG A 301 -6.28 8.54 -15.25
CA ARG A 301 -6.31 9.73 -14.41
C ARG A 301 -7.62 10.44 -14.66
N LEU A 302 -8.37 10.69 -13.59
CA LEU A 302 -9.62 11.42 -13.67
C LEU A 302 -9.38 12.93 -13.45
N TYR A 303 -10.32 13.74 -13.89
CA TYR A 303 -10.45 15.10 -13.39
C TYR A 303 -10.91 15.07 -11.92
N PRO A 304 -10.64 16.12 -11.13
CA PRO A 304 -11.18 16.21 -9.79
C PRO A 304 -12.71 16.06 -9.81
N THR A 305 -13.22 15.06 -9.08
CA THR A 305 -14.61 14.62 -9.20
C THR A 305 -15.21 14.31 -7.83
N TYR A 306 -16.46 14.73 -7.61
CA TYR A 306 -17.27 14.33 -6.47
C TYR A 306 -18.76 14.30 -6.84
N ASN A 307 -19.46 13.25 -6.42
CA ASN A 307 -20.91 13.06 -6.65
C ASN A 307 -21.39 13.41 -8.08
N GLY A 308 -20.65 12.96 -9.09
CA GLY A 308 -20.97 13.22 -10.51
C GLY A 308 -20.63 14.62 -11.03
N SER A 309 -20.22 15.54 -10.16
CA SER A 309 -19.67 16.86 -10.49
C SER A 309 -18.19 16.76 -10.83
N VAL A 310 -17.76 17.57 -11.80
CA VAL A 310 -16.37 17.61 -12.29
C VAL A 310 -15.85 19.03 -12.19
N ASP A 311 -14.71 19.20 -11.54
CA ASP A 311 -13.98 20.46 -11.53
C ASP A 311 -12.92 20.42 -12.64
N LYS A 312 -13.27 20.95 -13.82
CA LYS A 312 -12.39 20.89 -14.99
C LYS A 312 -11.28 21.94 -14.89
N PRO A 313 -10.01 21.54 -14.81
CA PRO A 313 -8.88 22.45 -14.75
C PRO A 313 -8.64 23.12 -16.11
N THR A 314 -7.95 24.26 -16.11
CA THR A 314 -7.52 24.95 -17.34
C THR A 314 -6.41 24.20 -18.06
N ASP A 315 -5.52 23.55 -17.30
CA ASP A 315 -4.45 22.69 -17.81
C ASP A 315 -4.73 21.23 -17.45
N ASN A 316 -4.57 20.31 -18.41
CA ASN A 316 -4.82 18.89 -18.19
C ASN A 316 -3.80 18.22 -17.25
N HIS A 317 -2.66 18.85 -16.96
CA HIS A 317 -1.62 18.31 -16.07
C HIS A 317 -1.35 19.20 -14.85
N VAL A 318 -2.11 20.29 -14.64
CA VAL A 318 -1.96 21.17 -13.48
C VAL A 318 -3.31 21.49 -12.87
N TYR A 319 -3.59 20.92 -11.71
CA TYR A 319 -4.86 21.10 -10.98
C TYR A 319 -4.62 22.08 -9.82
N VAL A 320 -5.01 23.34 -9.99
CA VAL A 320 -4.82 24.40 -8.98
C VAL A 320 -6.06 24.53 -8.11
N ASN A 321 -5.87 24.40 -6.79
CA ASN A 321 -6.89 24.44 -5.74
C ASN A 321 -8.16 23.64 -6.10
N PRO A 322 -8.03 22.35 -6.49
CA PRO A 322 -9.18 21.58 -6.96
C PRO A 322 -10.23 21.44 -5.86
N LYS A 323 -11.50 21.63 -6.22
CA LYS A 323 -12.65 21.51 -5.30
C LYS A 323 -12.86 20.09 -4.80
N PHE A 324 -12.41 19.10 -5.57
CA PHE A 324 -12.61 17.69 -5.31
C PHE A 324 -11.29 16.94 -5.34
N LYS A 325 -11.30 15.70 -4.86
CA LYS A 325 -10.14 14.81 -5.00
C LYS A 325 -10.00 14.35 -6.44
N THR A 326 -8.77 14.08 -6.85
CA THR A 326 -8.47 13.36 -8.10
C THR A 326 -8.39 11.85 -7.82
N VAL A 327 -8.72 11.02 -8.81
CA VAL A 327 -8.44 9.57 -8.77
C VAL A 327 -7.41 9.23 -9.82
N ILE A 328 -6.45 8.40 -9.42
CA ILE A 328 -5.56 7.73 -10.34
C ILE A 328 -5.68 6.22 -10.13
N VAL A 329 -5.97 5.52 -11.23
CA VAL A 329 -5.92 4.07 -11.34
C VAL A 329 -4.54 3.70 -11.86
N ALA A 330 -3.78 2.93 -11.08
CA ALA A 330 -2.45 2.42 -11.42
C ALA A 330 -2.41 0.88 -11.35
N GLY A 331 -3.45 0.22 -11.86
CA GLY A 331 -3.64 -1.23 -11.74
C GLY A 331 -3.00 -2.07 -12.85
N SER A 332 -1.93 -1.58 -13.48
CA SER A 332 -1.34 -2.20 -14.67
C SER A 332 0.12 -2.61 -14.48
N ALA A 333 0.52 -3.00 -13.27
CA ALA A 333 1.87 -3.52 -13.05
C ALA A 333 2.09 -4.92 -13.66
N GLY A 334 1.03 -5.71 -13.79
CA GLY A 334 1.00 -6.89 -14.63
C GLY A 334 0.70 -8.17 -13.87
N SER A 335 -0.17 -8.98 -14.45
CA SER A 335 -0.66 -10.22 -13.88
C SER A 335 -1.06 -11.23 -14.94
N HIS A 336 -1.41 -12.44 -14.51
CA HIS A 336 -1.86 -13.50 -15.38
C HIS A 336 -3.16 -13.16 -16.13
N GLU A 337 -3.96 -12.24 -15.58
CA GLU A 337 -5.20 -11.74 -16.21
C GLU A 337 -4.96 -10.70 -17.31
N LYS A 338 -3.73 -10.16 -17.40
CA LYS A 338 -3.28 -9.19 -18.41
C LYS A 338 -4.06 -7.86 -18.39
N LEU A 339 -3.73 -6.96 -19.34
CA LEU A 339 -4.42 -5.68 -19.48
C LEU A 339 -5.91 -5.87 -19.82
N SER A 340 -6.75 -4.98 -19.28
CA SER A 340 -8.20 -5.02 -19.41
C SER A 340 -8.76 -3.61 -19.66
N ASN A 341 -9.76 -3.51 -20.54
CA ASN A 341 -10.48 -2.28 -20.82
C ASN A 341 -11.95 -2.33 -20.35
N TRP A 342 -12.30 -3.35 -19.56
CA TRP A 342 -13.67 -3.57 -19.05
C TRP A 342 -14.07 -2.52 -18.02
N THR A 343 -13.14 -2.13 -17.16
CA THR A 343 -13.39 -1.19 -16.07
C THR A 343 -12.79 0.17 -16.44
N ARG A 344 -13.65 1.09 -16.90
CA ARG A 344 -13.29 2.46 -17.30
C ARG A 344 -14.18 3.46 -16.60
N ALA A 345 -13.58 4.55 -16.13
CA ALA A 345 -14.37 5.68 -15.67
C ALA A 345 -15.19 6.26 -16.84
N PRO A 346 -16.39 6.83 -16.58
CA PRO A 346 -17.15 7.53 -17.61
C PRO A 346 -16.31 8.60 -18.32
N ASP A 347 -16.39 8.67 -19.66
CA ASP A 347 -15.54 9.55 -20.49
C ASP A 347 -15.52 11.01 -20.01
N ARG A 348 -16.66 11.52 -19.53
CA ARG A 348 -16.77 12.90 -19.01
C ARG A 348 -15.85 13.19 -17.79
N LEU A 349 -15.41 12.15 -17.08
CA LEU A 349 -14.55 12.22 -15.91
C LEU A 349 -13.07 11.95 -16.25
N SER A 350 -12.77 11.38 -17.41
CA SER A 350 -11.42 10.93 -17.77
C SER A 350 -10.56 12.09 -18.28
N ALA A 351 -9.42 12.33 -17.63
CA ALA A 351 -8.38 13.26 -18.06
C ALA A 351 -7.29 12.56 -18.89
N LYS A 352 -6.99 11.31 -18.55
CA LYS A 352 -6.08 10.41 -19.29
C LYS A 352 -6.53 8.97 -19.14
N TYR A 353 -6.34 8.19 -20.21
CA TYR A 353 -6.49 6.74 -20.23
C TYR A 353 -5.33 6.15 -21.05
N ILE A 354 -4.65 5.14 -20.50
CA ILE A 354 -3.59 4.41 -21.20
C ILE A 354 -3.83 2.91 -21.00
N TYR A 355 -3.85 2.17 -22.10
CA TYR A 355 -3.96 0.70 -22.12
C TYR A 355 -2.57 0.11 -22.35
N ASP A 356 -1.74 0.14 -21.31
CA ASP A 356 -0.36 -0.34 -21.35
C ASP A 356 0.10 -0.77 -19.95
N TYR A 357 1.15 -1.59 -19.84
CA TYR A 357 1.71 -1.93 -18.53
C TYR A 357 2.58 -0.79 -17.99
N GLY A 358 2.49 -0.53 -16.69
CA GLY A 358 3.23 0.55 -16.05
C GLY A 358 3.04 0.63 -14.55
N TYR A 359 3.68 1.62 -13.93
CA TYR A 359 3.48 2.01 -12.55
C TYR A 359 3.74 3.52 -12.40
N GLY A 360 3.32 4.08 -11.28
CA GLY A 360 3.48 5.51 -11.03
C GLY A 360 4.46 5.84 -9.92
N HIS A 361 4.84 7.11 -9.88
CA HIS A 361 5.60 7.70 -8.80
C HIS A 361 4.81 8.84 -8.19
N LEU A 362 4.80 8.89 -6.86
CA LEU A 362 4.21 9.99 -6.09
C LEU A 362 5.29 10.68 -5.28
N GLN A 363 5.31 12.01 -5.32
CA GLN A 363 6.21 12.83 -4.53
C GLN A 363 5.52 14.10 -4.05
N ALA A 364 5.55 14.36 -2.75
CA ALA A 364 5.16 15.67 -2.21
C ALA A 364 6.38 16.58 -2.22
N ILE A 365 6.44 17.52 -3.17
CA ILE A 365 7.57 18.44 -3.32
C ILE A 365 7.64 19.41 -2.15
N ASN A 366 6.49 19.91 -1.73
CA ASN A 366 6.36 20.82 -0.59
C ASN A 366 4.90 20.83 -0.10
N ARG A 367 4.58 21.76 0.81
CA ARG A 367 3.24 21.89 1.38
C ARG A 367 2.14 22.21 0.37
N THR A 368 2.48 22.68 -0.83
CA THR A 368 1.50 23.15 -1.83
C THR A 368 1.58 22.43 -3.16
N HIS A 369 2.67 21.71 -3.45
CA HIS A 369 2.83 20.95 -4.70
C HIS A 369 2.99 19.44 -4.46
N LEU A 370 2.05 18.67 -5.00
CA LEU A 370 2.12 17.21 -5.11
C LEU A 370 2.32 16.84 -6.58
N TYR A 371 3.29 15.98 -6.84
CA TYR A 371 3.67 15.55 -8.18
C TYR A 371 3.44 14.06 -8.35
N TRP A 372 2.79 13.71 -9.46
CA TRP A 372 2.58 12.34 -9.89
C TRP A 372 3.19 12.15 -11.29
N THR A 373 3.83 11.02 -11.52
CA THR A 373 4.20 10.55 -12.85
C THR A 373 3.73 9.12 -13.05
N TRP A 374 3.53 8.73 -14.31
CA TRP A 374 3.33 7.35 -14.69
C TRP A 374 4.18 7.02 -15.91
N GLU A 375 4.92 5.91 -15.81
CA GLU A 375 5.77 5.40 -16.88
C GLU A 375 5.31 4.02 -17.32
N ASN A 376 5.38 3.79 -18.62
CA ASN A 376 5.17 2.45 -19.15
C ASN A 376 6.43 1.61 -18.97
N THR A 377 6.25 0.30 -18.79
CA THR A 377 7.36 -0.63 -18.51
C THR A 377 7.80 -1.44 -19.72
N HIS A 378 7.22 -1.16 -20.89
CA HIS A 378 7.70 -1.71 -22.14
C HIS A 378 8.99 -1.04 -22.60
N GLU A 379 9.84 -1.86 -23.23
CA GLU A 379 11.14 -1.51 -23.81
C GLU A 379 12.29 -1.44 -22.79
N ASN A 380 13.26 -2.35 -22.96
CA ASN A 380 14.49 -2.46 -22.16
C ASN A 380 15.44 -1.24 -22.29
N VAL A 381 14.96 -0.08 -22.74
CA VAL A 381 15.81 1.06 -23.10
C VAL A 381 15.15 2.39 -22.72
N ARG A 382 15.27 2.72 -21.44
CA ARG A 382 14.85 3.96 -20.75
C ARG A 382 13.34 4.07 -20.49
N PRO A 383 12.95 4.48 -19.28
CA PRO A 383 11.55 4.79 -19.00
C PRO A 383 11.08 5.92 -19.89
N VAL A 384 9.87 5.77 -20.43
CA VAL A 384 9.18 6.87 -21.09
C VAL A 384 8.01 7.26 -20.21
N MET A 385 8.13 8.42 -19.57
CA MET A 385 7.02 9.03 -18.86
C MET A 385 5.89 9.30 -19.87
N GLN A 386 4.74 8.66 -19.67
CA GLN A 386 3.58 8.79 -20.57
C GLN A 386 2.53 9.76 -20.03
N ASP A 387 2.56 10.03 -18.72
CA ASP A 387 1.69 10.99 -18.07
C ASP A 387 2.32 11.58 -16.80
N TYR A 388 1.89 12.79 -16.45
CA TYR A 388 2.26 13.44 -15.20
C TYR A 388 1.12 14.33 -14.69
N LEU A 389 1.14 14.68 -13.41
CA LEU A 389 0.17 15.59 -12.82
C LEU A 389 0.81 16.40 -11.70
N TRP A 390 0.61 17.71 -11.75
CA TRP A 390 0.78 18.61 -10.61
C TRP A 390 -0.58 18.86 -9.97
N ILE A 391 -0.69 18.56 -8.69
CA ILE A 391 -1.78 19.07 -7.84
C ILE A 391 -1.19 20.20 -7.01
N VAL A 392 -1.73 21.40 -7.20
CA VAL A 392 -1.34 22.60 -6.45
C VAL A 392 -2.47 22.92 -5.47
N GLN A 393 -2.21 22.81 -4.16
CA GLN A 393 -3.18 23.10 -3.10
C GLN A 393 -2.58 24.13 -2.15
N GLU A 394 -3.07 25.36 -2.23
CA GLU A 394 -2.64 26.48 -1.37
C GLU A 394 -3.36 26.45 -0.02
N HIS A 395 -4.54 25.83 0.04
CA HIS A 395 -5.39 25.82 1.22
C HIS A 395 -5.84 24.40 1.56
N HIS A 396 -5.11 23.76 2.47
CA HIS A 396 -5.47 22.46 3.03
C HIS A 396 -6.55 22.58 4.09
N GLY A 397 -7.37 21.54 4.22
CA GLY A 397 -8.32 21.40 5.31
C GLY A 397 -9.60 20.73 4.89
N MET A 398 -10.57 20.77 5.80
CA MET A 398 -11.91 20.27 5.53
C MET A 398 -12.56 21.08 4.43
N ARG A 399 -13.31 20.40 3.55
CA ARG A 399 -14.15 21.05 2.57
C ARG A 399 -15.50 21.27 3.19
N ASP A 400 -16.05 22.47 3.07
CA ASP A 400 -17.40 22.69 3.55
C ASP A 400 -18.36 21.75 2.78
N LEU A 401 -19.35 21.22 3.48
CA LEU A 401 -20.50 20.55 2.86
C LEU A 401 -21.38 21.60 2.14
N TYR A 402 -20.80 22.48 1.32
CA TYR A 402 -21.56 23.50 0.60
C TYR A 402 -22.37 22.81 -0.49
N GLU A 403 -23.69 22.82 -0.26
CA GLU A 403 -24.80 22.49 -1.18
C GLU A 403 -25.40 21.08 -1.19
N GLU A 404 -25.41 20.34 -0.07
CA GLU A 404 -26.24 19.12 0.06
C GLU A 404 -27.28 19.18 1.20
N GLN A 405 -27.91 20.34 1.41
CA GLN A 405 -29.23 20.36 2.06
C GLN A 405 -30.36 19.80 1.16
N ASN A 406 -30.06 19.31 -0.03
CA ASN A 406 -31.05 18.83 -1.00
C ASN A 406 -30.74 17.47 -1.65
N GLN A 407 -30.06 16.54 -0.97
CA GLN A 407 -30.17 15.07 -1.21
C GLN A 407 -29.09 14.29 -0.43
N VAL A 408 -29.23 14.17 0.89
CA VAL A 408 -28.62 13.01 1.58
C VAL A 408 -29.57 11.83 1.37
N PRO A 409 -29.15 10.72 0.73
CA PRO A 409 -29.93 9.48 0.79
C PRO A 409 -30.07 9.07 2.26
N LYS A 410 -31.30 8.77 2.70
CA LYS A 410 -31.70 8.39 4.07
C LYS A 410 -30.90 7.26 4.74
N GLU A 411 -29.94 6.64 4.07
CA GLU A 411 -29.24 5.43 4.51
C GLU A 411 -28.25 5.67 5.66
N LEU A 412 -27.74 6.89 5.86
CA LEU A 412 -26.87 7.23 7.00
C LEU A 412 -27.64 7.45 8.31
N ASP A 413 -28.92 7.82 8.24
CA ASP A 413 -29.78 7.95 9.43
C ASP A 413 -30.38 6.60 9.85
N ASP A 414 -30.57 5.67 8.92
CA ASP A 414 -31.08 4.34 9.22
C ASP A 414 -30.01 3.47 9.93
N LEU A 415 -28.72 3.69 9.66
CA LEU A 415 -27.61 3.09 10.44
C LEU A 415 -27.52 3.61 11.90
N LYS A 416 -28.09 4.79 12.19
CA LYS A 416 -28.16 5.34 13.56
C LYS A 416 -29.41 4.88 14.33
N LYS A 417 -30.46 4.44 13.63
CA LYS A 417 -31.71 3.99 14.26
C LYS A 417 -31.65 2.58 14.83
N ASP A 418 -30.70 1.76 14.38
CA ASP A 418 -30.41 0.45 14.98
C ASP A 418 -29.56 0.56 16.27
N ILE A 419 -29.28 1.79 16.74
CA ILE A 419 -28.59 2.07 18.01
C ILE A 419 -29.62 2.40 19.10
N GLN A 420 -30.51 1.46 19.39
CA GLN A 420 -31.17 1.32 20.70
C GLN A 420 -31.55 -0.15 20.88
N ILE A 421 -30.61 -0.91 21.45
CA ILE A 421 -30.71 -1.78 22.65
C ILE A 421 -29.33 -2.40 22.90
#